data_AF-A0A972UZC5-F1
#
_entry.id   AF-A0A972UZC5-F1
#
_cell.length_a   1.000
_cell.length_b   1.000
_cell.length_c   1.000
_cell.angle_alpha   90.00
_cell.angle_beta   90.00
_cell.angle_gamma   90.00
#
_symmetry.space_group_name_H-M   'P 1'
#
loop_
_entity.id
_entity.type
_entity.pdbx_description
1 polymer ?
#
loop_
_entity_poly.entity_id
_entity_poly.type
_entity_poly.pdbx_seq_one_letter_code
_entity_poly.pdbx_strand_id
1 'polypeptide(L)' 'MRLVREYPTNEKVKFLVTLKVKYKKMREPRNFCIAVNDKTPKEAARQAEKQVRDNWRNVKSARYLCIENTENHSITY' A
#
# COMPACT_ATOMS: atom_id res chain seq x y z
N MET A 1 -12.21 4.63 31.05
CA MET A 1 -12.50 3.83 29.84
C MET A 1 -11.17 3.38 29.24
N ARG A 2 -10.97 2.07 29.04
CA ARG A 2 -9.69 1.46 28.61
C ARG A 2 -9.60 1.56 27.08
N LEU A 3 -8.66 2.35 26.55
CA LEU A 3 -8.31 2.33 25.13
C LEU A 3 -7.43 1.10 24.85
N VAL A 4 -8.07 -0.07 24.76
CA VAL A 4 -7.43 -1.26 24.21
C VAL A 4 -7.66 -1.23 22.70
N ARG A 5 -6.77 -0.54 21.99
CA ARG A 5 -6.45 -0.91 20.61
C ARG A 5 -5.14 -1.68 20.67
N GLU A 6 -5.21 -2.93 21.13
CA GLU A 6 -4.22 -3.92 20.73
C GLU A 6 -4.37 -4.06 19.22
N TYR A 7 -3.61 -3.26 18.48
CA TYR A 7 -3.11 -3.73 17.19
C TYR A 7 -2.52 -5.11 17.46
N PRO A 8 -2.83 -6.15 16.67
CA PRO A 8 -2.15 -7.42 16.81
C PRO A 8 -0.65 -7.15 16.78
N THR A 9 -0.05 -7.27 17.95
CA THR A 9 1.36 -7.08 18.23
C THR A 9 2.09 -8.25 17.55
N ASN A 10 2.38 -8.18 16.24
CA ASN A 10 3.48 -8.92 15.57
C ASN A 10 3.47 -9.00 14.02
N GLU A 11 2.97 -8.01 13.28
CA GLU A 11 3.39 -7.90 11.88
C GLU A 11 3.82 -6.46 11.60
N LYS A 12 5.12 -6.21 11.74
CA LYS A 12 5.75 -4.98 11.29
C LYS A 12 5.35 -4.78 9.83
N VAL A 13 4.63 -3.71 9.53
CA VAL A 13 4.51 -3.26 8.13
C VAL A 13 5.93 -3.05 7.63
N LYS A 14 6.30 -3.72 6.54
CA LYS A 14 7.66 -3.70 5.99
C LYS A 14 7.80 -2.74 4.81
N PHE A 15 6.73 -2.56 4.03
CA PHE A 15 6.78 -1.75 2.83
C PHE A 15 5.57 -0.83 2.70
N LEU A 16 5.85 0.45 2.40
CA LEU A 16 4.88 1.44 1.96
C LEU A 16 5.00 1.59 0.44
N VAL A 17 3.96 1.20 -0.28
CA VAL A 17 3.93 1.28 -1.74
C VAL A 17 3.01 2.41 -2.17
N THR A 18 3.56 3.40 -2.86
CA THR A 18 2.76 4.46 -3.50
C THR A 18 2.39 4.04 -4.91
N LEU A 19 1.09 3.90 -5.18
CA LEU A 19 0.50 3.52 -6.45
C LEU A 19 -0.18 4.70 -7.12
N LYS A 20 0.07 4.89 -8.42
CA LYS A 20 -0.70 5.80 -9.28
C LYS A 20 -1.79 5.02 -9.99
N VAL A 21 -3.03 5.31 -9.65
CA VAL A 21 -4.22 4.61 -10.13
C VAL A 21 -4.98 5.47 -11.11
N LYS A 22 -5.17 4.98 -12.32
CA LYS A 22 -6.02 5.57 -13.35
C LYS A 22 -7.34 4.83 -13.40
N TYR A 23 -8.44 5.57 -13.31
CA TYR A 23 -9.79 5.02 -13.44
C TYR A 23 -10.34 5.17 -14.86
N LYS A 24 -11.27 4.30 -15.26
CA LYS A 24 -11.88 4.35 -16.60
C LYS A 24 -12.72 5.61 -16.84
N LYS A 25 -13.27 6.23 -15.79
CA LYS A 25 -14.20 7.38 -15.87
C LYS A 25 -13.66 8.67 -15.21
N MET A 26 -12.39 8.71 -14.80
CA MET A 26 -11.74 9.94 -14.31
C MET A 26 -10.59 10.33 -15.22
N ARG A 27 -10.47 11.62 -15.54
CA ARG A 27 -9.33 12.18 -16.29
C ARG A 27 -8.05 12.19 -15.46
N GLU A 28 -8.17 12.45 -14.15
CA GLU A 28 -7.01 12.55 -13.28
C GLU A 28 -6.64 11.21 -12.61
N PRO A 29 -5.35 10.83 -12.65
CA PRO A 29 -4.85 9.72 -11.85
C PRO A 29 -4.81 10.10 -10.38
N ARG A 30 -5.14 9.16 -9.49
CA ARG A 30 -5.05 9.36 -8.05
C ARG A 30 -3.91 8.53 -7.50
N ASN A 31 -3.13 9.12 -6.59
CA ASN A 31 -2.07 8.42 -5.88
C ASN A 31 -2.62 7.84 -4.59
N PHE A 32 -2.21 6.61 -4.26
CA PHE A 32 -2.61 5.91 -3.05
C PHE A 32 -1.43 5.19 -2.43
N CYS A 33 -1.33 5.27 -1.12
CA CYS A 33 -0.32 4.54 -0.36
C CYS A 33 -0.96 3.28 0.22
N ILE A 34 -0.34 2.13 -0.02
CA ILE A 34 -0.75 0.85 0.52
C ILE A 34 0.40 0.28 1.33
N ALA A 35 0.12 0.01 2.60
CA ALA A 35 1.00 -0.74 3.47
C ALA A 35 0.88 -2.23 3.15
N VAL A 36 2.00 -2.87 2.84
CA VAL A 36 2.08 -4.29 2.50
C VAL A 36 3.14 -4.94 3.38
N ASN A 37 2.82 -6.13 3.89
CA ASN A 37 3.76 -6.96 4.64
C ASN A 37 4.24 -8.12 3.77
N ASP A 38 5.15 -7.82 2.87
CA ASP A 38 5.72 -8.80 1.95
C ASP A 38 7.21 -9.06 2.26
N LYS A 39 7.75 -10.15 1.73
CA LYS A 39 9.16 -10.51 1.93
C LYS A 39 10.11 -9.64 1.12
N THR A 40 9.69 -9.17 -0.06
CA THR A 40 10.51 -8.36 -0.97
C THR A 40 9.75 -7.16 -1.51
N PRO A 41 10.44 -6.05 -1.87
CA PRO A 41 9.78 -4.85 -2.42
C PRO A 41 9.04 -5.15 -3.73
N LYS A 42 9.56 -6.06 -4.54
CA LYS A 42 8.93 -6.47 -5.81
C LYS A 42 7.63 -7.23 -5.58
N GLU A 43 7.58 -8.10 -4.57
CA GLU A 43 6.35 -8.79 -4.17
C GLU A 43 5.34 -7.80 -3.57
N ALA A 44 5.80 -6.89 -2.70
CA ALA A 44 4.99 -5.82 -2.13
C ALA A 44 4.28 -5.00 -3.22
N ALA A 45 5.01 -4.56 -4.24
CA ALA A 45 4.45 -3.82 -5.35
C ALA A 45 3.41 -4.62 -6.14
N ARG A 46 3.71 -5.88 -6.46
CA ARG A 46 2.77 -6.77 -7.18
C ARG A 46 1.50 -7.03 -6.37
N GLN A 47 1.64 -7.27 -5.06
CA GLN A 47 0.53 -7.49 -4.16
C GLN A 47 -0.33 -6.25 -4.03
N ALA A 48 0.28 -5.06 -3.88
CA ALA A 48 -0.44 -3.79 -3.80
C ALA A 48 -1.18 -3.48 -5.11
N GLU A 49 -0.54 -3.68 -6.27
CA GLU A 49 -1.20 -3.54 -7.58
C GLU A 49 -2.35 -4.52 -7.80
N LYS A 50 -2.20 -5.77 -7.31
CA LYS A 50 -3.26 -6.78 -7.34
C LYS A 50 -4.44 -6.36 -6.45
N GLN A 51 -4.18 -5.97 -5.20
CA GLN A 51 -5.23 -5.51 -4.27
C GLN A 51 -6.02 -4.33 -4.82
N VAL A 52 -5.36 -3.35 -5.46
CA VAL A 52 -6.07 -2.23 -6.09
C VAL A 52 -6.94 -2.69 -7.26
N ARG A 53 -6.43 -3.59 -8.11
CA ARG A 53 -7.22 -4.12 -9.23
C ARG A 53 -8.43 -4.93 -8.76
N ASP A 54 -8.25 -5.74 -7.73
CA ASP A 54 -9.28 -6.65 -7.22
C ASP A 54 -10.35 -5.90 -6.41
N ASN A 55 -9.94 -4.99 -5.51
CA ASN A 55 -10.88 -4.26 -4.66
C ASN A 55 -11.57 -3.12 -5.40
N TRP A 56 -10.92 -2.47 -6.36
CA TRP A 56 -11.43 -1.22 -6.94
C TRP A 56 -12.00 -1.44 -8.33
N ARG A 57 -13.32 -1.54 -8.37
CA ARG A 57 -14.09 -1.59 -9.61
C ARG A 57 -13.83 -0.31 -10.42
N ASN A 58 -13.52 -0.46 -11.70
CA ASN A 58 -13.20 0.60 -12.66
C ASN A 58 -11.76 1.14 -12.68
N VAL A 59 -10.79 0.44 -12.09
CA VAL A 59 -9.37 0.72 -12.35
C VAL A 59 -9.03 0.32 -13.78
N LYS A 60 -8.48 1.26 -14.56
CA LYS A 60 -7.94 1.01 -15.91
C LYS A 60 -6.49 0.53 -15.84
N SER A 61 -5.71 1.14 -14.96
CA SER A 61 -4.31 0.80 -14.72
C SER A 61 -3.92 1.26 -13.32
N ALA A 62 -3.20 0.40 -12.60
CA ALA A 62 -2.46 0.75 -11.40
C ALA A 62 -0.98 0.49 -11.72
N ARG A 63 -0.13 1.47 -11.44
CA ARG A 63 1.33 1.34 -11.51
C ARG A 63 1.93 1.87 -10.22
N TYR A 64 2.85 1.13 -9.62
CA TYR A 64 3.62 1.66 -8.50
C TYR A 64 4.62 2.73 -8.96
N LEU A 65 4.77 3.77 -8.15
CA LEU A 65 5.73 4.85 -8.34
C LEU A 65 6.91 4.72 -7.39
N CYS A 66 6.64 4.40 -6.13
CA CYS A 66 7.65 4.34 -5.08
C CYS A 66 7.35 3.19 -4.11
N ILE A 67 8.42 2.57 -3.61
CA ILE A 67 8.38 1.54 -2.57
C ILE A 67 9.35 2.00 -1.49
N GLU A 68 8.81 2.33 -0.33
CA GLU A 68 9.58 2.72 0.84
C GLU A 68 9.65 1.53 1.80
N ASN A 69 10.85 1.19 2.26
CA ASN A 69 11.03 0.15 3.27
C ASN A 69 10.95 0.78 4.66
N THR A 70 9.93 0.41 5.42
CA THR A 70 9.70 0.90 6.78
C THR A 70 10.55 0.18 7.82
N GLU A 71 11.30 -0.89 7.46
CA GLU A 71 12.30 -1.51 8.35
C GLU A 71 13.58 -0.65 8.49
N ASN A 72 13.86 0.25 7.54
CA ASN A 72 15.06 1.09 7.53
C ASN A 72 14.83 2.54 7.98
N HIS A 73 13.57 2.97 8.10
CA HIS A 73 13.22 4.24 8.71
C HIS A 73 12.58 3.96 10.06
N SER A 74 13.28 4.31 11.14
CA SER A 74 12.63 4.55 12.42
C SER A 74 11.61 5.65 12.17
N ILE A 75 10.33 5.29 12.05
CA ILE A 75 9.22 6.24 12.09
C ILE A 75 9.23 6.76 13.53
N THR A 76 9.99 7.81 13.79
CA THR A 76 9.91 8.57 15.04
C THR A 76 8.51 9.16 15.10
N TYR A 77 7.69 8.61 16.00
CA TYR A 77 6.36 9.10 16.35
C TYR A 77 6.42 10.49 16.97
#